data_AF-A0A8E2DN35-F1
#
_entry.id   AF-A0A8E2DN35-F1
#
_cell.length_a   1.000
_cell.length_b   1.000
_cell.length_c   1.000
_cell.angle_alpha   90.00
_cell.angle_beta   90.00
_cell.angle_gamma   90.00
#
_symmetry.space_group_name_H-M   'P 1'
#
loop_
_entity.id
_entity.type
_entity.pdbx_description
1 polymer ?
#
loop_
_entity_poly.entity_id
_entity_poly.type
_entity_poly.pdbx_seq_one_letter_code
_entity_poly.pdbx_strand_id
1 'polypeptide(L)'
;MASSQAAEEIADSLFTNYAGVAINVVVIYEHLTTSSMEVDVIWSRKLTSFTTILFLVNRYNTVVNSLISLVLLILPANGVVCYTGAINTISILISFIVWATFSAFRVYSINGRNMLLPVMVFILGLVPFGTNLYLTAMQILTTSAVEGICMMEWNLSETADDIVAVTTRASLILSDILILYITLSKTYSLYGSRGSSQVKSSLVKLLVRDGAFYFVSLLILHCVQMTLWIKNEFQTFSLFTTP
;
A
#
# COMPACT_ATOMS: atom_id res chain seq x y z
N MET A 1 -28.63 -23.51 13.09
CA MET A 1 -28.02 -22.21 13.41
C MET A 1 -26.51 -22.31 13.53
N ALA A 2 -25.96 -23.19 14.38
CA ALA A 2 -24.49 -23.41 14.41
C ALA A 2 -23.90 -23.99 13.11
N SER A 3 -24.61 -24.89 12.43
CA SER A 3 -24.18 -25.46 11.14
C SER A 3 -24.24 -24.47 9.96
N SER A 4 -25.15 -23.49 10.01
CA SER A 4 -25.26 -22.45 8.98
C SER A 4 -24.18 -21.38 9.15
N GLN A 5 -23.85 -21.00 10.39
CA GLN A 5 -22.75 -20.07 10.67
C GLN A 5 -21.39 -20.68 10.28
N ALA A 6 -21.15 -21.95 10.58
CA ALA A 6 -19.91 -22.63 10.16
C ALA A 6 -19.77 -22.73 8.64
N ALA A 7 -20.87 -22.93 7.91
CA ALA A 7 -20.85 -22.97 6.45
C ALA A 7 -20.53 -21.59 5.83
N GLU A 8 -21.04 -20.51 6.44
CA GLU A 8 -20.78 -19.13 6.03
C GLU A 8 -19.32 -18.73 6.27
N GLU A 9 -18.75 -19.09 7.42
CA GLU A 9 -17.35 -18.83 7.77
C GLU A 9 -16.38 -19.58 6.84
N ILE A 10 -16.69 -20.83 6.50
CA ILE A 10 -15.90 -21.61 5.53
C ILE A 10 -15.98 -20.99 4.13
N ALA A 11 -17.16 -20.53 3.71
CA ALA A 11 -17.34 -19.90 2.40
C ALA A 11 -16.56 -18.58 2.30
N ASP A 12 -16.56 -17.77 3.36
CA ASP A 12 -15.83 -16.50 3.41
C ASP A 12 -14.30 -16.71 3.42
N SER A 13 -13.83 -17.69 4.19
CA SER A 13 -12.42 -18.10 4.19
C SER A 13 -11.98 -18.60 2.81
N LEU A 14 -12.81 -19.42 2.16
CA LEU A 14 -12.51 -19.96 0.83
C LEU A 14 -12.46 -18.85 -0.22
N PHE A 15 -13.41 -17.90 -0.17
CA PHE A 15 -13.41 -16.73 -1.04
C PHE A 15 -12.15 -15.90 -0.89
N THR A 16 -11.76 -15.60 0.36
CA THR A 16 -10.55 -14.85 0.70
C THR A 16 -9.29 -15.54 0.17
N ASN A 17 -9.21 -16.86 0.31
CA ASN A 17 -8.09 -17.65 -0.17
C ASN A 17 -7.99 -17.62 -1.71
N TYR A 18 -9.10 -17.81 -2.42
CA TYR A 18 -9.10 -17.72 -3.89
C TYR A 18 -8.74 -16.32 -4.40
N ALA A 19 -9.30 -15.28 -3.79
CA ALA A 19 -8.94 -13.90 -4.11
C ALA A 19 -7.45 -13.64 -3.86
N GLY A 20 -6.92 -14.12 -2.72
CA GLY A 20 -5.51 -14.02 -2.38
C GLY A 20 -4.62 -14.71 -3.43
N VAL A 21 -4.93 -15.93 -3.85
CA VAL A 21 -4.17 -16.61 -4.91
C VAL A 21 -4.23 -15.82 -6.22
N ALA A 22 -5.40 -15.35 -6.62
CA ALA A 22 -5.57 -14.60 -7.86
C ALA A 22 -4.71 -13.33 -7.88
N ILE A 23 -4.72 -12.54 -6.80
CA ILE A 23 -3.91 -11.32 -6.66
C ILE A 23 -2.41 -11.66 -6.81
N ASN A 24 -1.94 -12.68 -6.10
CA ASN A 24 -0.53 -13.08 -6.13
C ASN A 24 -0.08 -13.60 -7.50
N VAL A 25 -0.93 -14.34 -8.19
CA VAL A 25 -0.65 -14.83 -9.55
C VAL A 25 -0.54 -13.67 -10.54
N VAL A 26 -1.43 -12.68 -10.46
CA VAL A 26 -1.38 -11.49 -11.33
C VAL A 26 -0.08 -10.73 -11.11
N VAL A 27 0.32 -10.52 -9.84
CA VAL A 27 1.60 -9.88 -9.51
C VAL A 27 2.75 -10.65 -10.16
N ILE A 28 2.86 -11.96 -9.93
CA ILE A 28 3.97 -12.76 -10.46
C ILE A 28 3.99 -12.72 -11.99
N TYR A 29 2.83 -12.84 -12.63
CA TYR A 29 2.70 -12.81 -14.09
C TYR A 29 3.18 -11.48 -14.69
N GLU A 30 2.79 -10.35 -14.11
CA GLU A 30 3.24 -9.03 -14.55
C GLU A 30 4.76 -8.89 -14.43
N HIS A 31 5.35 -9.41 -13.36
CA HIS A 31 6.81 -9.38 -13.17
C HIS A 31 7.55 -10.21 -14.21
N LEU A 32 7.08 -11.42 -14.51
CA LEU A 32 7.69 -12.29 -15.51
C LEU A 32 7.65 -11.67 -16.91
N THR A 33 6.51 -11.11 -17.30
CA THR A 33 6.32 -10.51 -18.64
C THR A 33 7.10 -9.21 -18.82
N THR A 34 7.31 -8.43 -17.76
CA THR A 34 8.05 -7.16 -17.81
C THR A 34 9.56 -7.31 -17.58
N SER A 35 10.04 -8.50 -17.22
CA SER A 35 11.44 -8.76 -16.87
C SER A 35 12.43 -8.51 -18.02
N SER A 36 12.06 -8.82 -19.27
CA SER A 36 12.92 -8.60 -20.44
C SER A 36 13.22 -7.12 -20.64
N MET A 37 12.17 -6.29 -20.62
CA MET A 37 12.30 -4.82 -20.72
C MET A 37 13.09 -4.24 -19.54
N GLU A 38 12.98 -4.83 -18.36
CA GLU A 38 13.71 -4.40 -17.18
C GLU A 38 15.23 -4.59 -17.35
N VAL A 39 15.65 -5.75 -17.86
CA VAL A 39 17.07 -6.04 -18.16
C VAL A 39 17.62 -5.02 -19.16
N ASP A 40 16.86 -4.74 -20.21
CA ASP A 40 17.29 -3.83 -21.27
C ASP A 40 17.34 -2.36 -20.84
N VAL A 41 16.45 -1.91 -19.94
CA VAL A 41 16.33 -0.49 -19.58
C VAL A 41 17.08 -0.14 -18.30
N ILE A 42 16.99 -1.00 -17.28
CA ILE A 42 17.50 -0.72 -15.93
C ILE A 42 18.88 -1.35 -15.76
N TRP A 43 19.02 -2.64 -16.06
CA TRP A 43 20.25 -3.39 -15.77
C TRP A 43 21.37 -3.15 -16.79
N SER A 44 21.04 -2.69 -18.00
CA SER A 44 22.01 -2.26 -19.00
C SER A 44 22.69 -0.92 -18.67
N ARG A 45 22.18 -0.18 -17.67
CA ARG A 45 22.63 1.17 -17.30
C ARG A 45 23.17 1.19 -15.87
N LYS A 46 23.94 2.23 -15.54
CA LYS A 46 24.43 2.43 -14.16
C LYS A 46 23.25 2.76 -13.23
N LEU A 47 23.09 2.00 -12.16
CA LEU A 47 22.07 2.18 -11.12
C LEU A 47 22.41 3.35 -10.17
N THR A 48 22.49 4.57 -10.69
CA THR A 48 22.83 5.77 -9.89
C THR A 48 21.63 6.64 -9.55
N SER A 49 20.48 6.46 -10.20
CA SER A 49 19.30 7.28 -9.94
C SER A 49 18.52 6.77 -8.73
N PHE A 50 18.24 7.67 -7.79
CA PHE A 50 17.38 7.39 -6.62
C PHE A 50 16.01 6.84 -7.03
N THR A 51 15.40 7.38 -8.09
CA THR A 51 14.09 6.91 -8.59
C THR A 51 14.13 5.47 -9.09
N THR A 52 15.26 5.04 -9.67
CA THR A 52 15.46 3.66 -10.12
C THR A 52 15.58 2.71 -8.94
N ILE A 53 16.33 3.10 -7.90
CA ILE A 53 16.45 2.31 -6.67
C ILE A 53 15.07 2.16 -6.01
N LEU A 54 14.33 3.27 -5.87
CA LEU A 54 13.00 3.25 -5.27
C LEU A 54 12.03 2.34 -6.04
N PHE A 55 12.08 2.37 -7.38
CA PHE A 55 11.32 1.46 -8.24
C PHE A 55 11.68 0.00 -8.01
N LEU A 56 12.98 -0.34 -7.99
CA LEU A 56 13.43 -1.71 -7.77
C LEU A 56 13.05 -2.22 -6.38
N VAL A 57 13.19 -1.38 -5.35
CA VAL A 57 12.75 -1.72 -3.99
C VAL A 57 11.27 -2.02 -3.97
N ASN A 58 10.42 -1.16 -4.54
CA ASN A 58 8.97 -1.44 -4.62
C ASN A 58 8.70 -2.77 -5.32
N ARG A 59 9.27 -2.94 -6.52
CA ARG A 59 9.01 -4.06 -7.41
C ARG A 59 9.37 -5.40 -6.77
N TYR A 60 10.60 -5.54 -6.29
CA TYR A 60 11.02 -6.80 -5.67
C TYR A 60 10.38 -7.02 -4.30
N ASN A 61 10.10 -5.96 -3.54
CA ASN A 61 9.36 -6.10 -2.29
C ASN A 61 7.93 -6.62 -2.52
N THR A 62 7.26 -6.19 -3.59
CA THR A 62 5.94 -6.72 -3.97
C THR A 62 6.02 -8.21 -4.33
N VAL A 63 7.04 -8.64 -5.08
CA VAL A 63 7.24 -10.08 -5.39
C VAL A 63 7.49 -10.89 -4.13
N VAL A 64 8.38 -10.41 -3.24
CA VAL A 64 8.67 -11.07 -1.96
C VAL A 64 7.40 -11.20 -1.14
N ASN A 65 6.60 -10.13 -1.04
CA ASN A 65 5.32 -10.16 -0.35
C ASN A 65 4.39 -11.22 -0.95
N SER A 66 4.25 -11.25 -2.27
CA SER A 66 3.39 -12.23 -2.94
C SER A 66 3.83 -13.68 -2.76
N LEU A 67 5.13 -13.94 -2.77
CA LEU A 67 5.67 -15.28 -2.50
C LEU A 67 5.42 -15.69 -1.05
N ILE A 68 5.63 -14.78 -0.10
CA ILE A 68 5.36 -15.04 1.33
C ILE A 68 3.87 -15.32 1.55
N SER A 69 2.98 -14.53 0.93
CA SER A 69 1.53 -14.76 1.03
C SER A 69 1.12 -16.13 0.50
N LEU A 70 1.71 -16.60 -0.61
CA LEU A 70 1.46 -17.95 -1.13
C LEU A 70 1.99 -19.05 -0.20
N VAL A 71 3.18 -18.83 0.39
CA VAL A 71 3.77 -19.76 1.35
C VAL A 71 2.90 -19.90 2.60
N LEU A 72 2.43 -18.77 3.14
CA LEU A 72 1.53 -18.73 4.30
C LEU A 72 0.18 -19.40 4.02
N LEU A 73 -0.29 -19.37 2.77
CA LEU A 73 -1.54 -20.00 2.38
C LEU A 73 -1.45 -21.53 2.26
N ILE A 74 -0.29 -22.05 1.84
CA ILE A 74 -0.12 -23.47 1.48
C ILE A 74 0.47 -24.29 2.64
N LEU A 75 1.35 -23.68 3.45
CA LEU A 75 2.06 -24.41 4.51
C LEU A 75 1.25 -24.47 5.82
N PRO A 76 1.32 -25.60 6.55
CA PRO A 76 0.71 -25.73 7.86
C PRO A 76 1.35 -24.77 8.88
N ALA A 77 0.56 -24.32 9.85
CA ALA A 77 0.95 -23.39 10.92
C ALA A 77 1.98 -24.00 11.89
N ASN A 78 3.26 -24.00 11.48
CA ASN A 78 4.41 -24.43 12.26
C ASN A 78 5.36 -23.25 12.53
N GLY A 79 6.50 -23.47 13.18
CA GLY A 79 7.47 -22.42 13.51
C GLY A 79 7.97 -21.58 12.31
N VAL A 80 7.87 -22.08 11.07
CA VAL A 80 8.20 -21.31 9.85
C VAL A 80 7.26 -20.12 9.68
N VAL A 81 6.00 -20.25 10.12
CA VAL A 81 4.97 -19.21 10.00
C VAL A 81 5.32 -17.95 10.78
N CYS A 82 5.94 -18.05 11.97
CA CYS A 82 6.34 -16.86 12.73
C CYS A 82 7.39 -16.04 11.96
N TYR A 83 8.41 -16.70 11.41
CA TYR A 83 9.48 -16.02 10.69
C TYR A 83 8.96 -15.41 9.39
N THR A 84 8.11 -16.13 8.65
CA THR A 84 7.49 -15.61 7.42
C THR A 84 6.53 -14.45 7.71
N GLY A 85 5.80 -14.48 8.83
CA GLY A 85 4.96 -13.37 9.29
C GLY A 85 5.78 -12.12 9.59
N ALA A 86 6.88 -12.25 10.34
CA ALA A 86 7.76 -11.12 10.62
C ALA A 86 8.36 -10.50 9.35
N ILE A 87 8.78 -11.32 8.39
CA ILE A 87 9.29 -10.84 7.09
C ILE A 87 8.17 -10.14 6.31
N ASN A 88 6.94 -10.68 6.32
CA ASN A 88 5.78 -10.06 5.68
C ASN A 88 5.53 -8.66 6.24
N THR A 89 5.55 -8.51 7.56
CA THR A 89 5.36 -7.22 8.22
C THR A 89 6.45 -6.21 7.85
N ILE A 90 7.72 -6.63 7.81
CA ILE A 90 8.82 -5.78 7.36
C ILE A 90 8.59 -5.32 5.91
N SER A 91 8.19 -6.23 5.03
CA SER A 91 7.85 -5.90 3.64
C SER A 91 6.70 -4.90 3.55
N ILE A 92 5.66 -5.03 4.36
CA ILE A 92 4.55 -4.06 4.41
C ILE A 92 5.04 -2.68 4.84
N LEU A 93 5.87 -2.60 5.89
CA LEU A 93 6.44 -1.34 6.37
C LEU A 93 7.31 -0.66 5.30
N ILE A 94 8.11 -1.43 4.55
CA ILE A 94 8.89 -0.92 3.43
C ILE A 94 7.95 -0.32 2.36
N SER A 95 6.86 -1.00 2.02
CA SER A 95 5.88 -0.51 1.04
C SER A 95 5.30 0.85 1.42
N PHE A 96 4.96 1.08 2.69
CA PHE A 96 4.45 2.38 3.13
C PHE A 96 5.46 3.51 2.92
N ILE A 97 6.73 3.30 3.29
CA ILE A 97 7.79 4.29 3.07
C ILE A 97 7.94 4.56 1.58
N VAL A 98 7.92 3.51 0.77
CA VAL A 98 8.09 3.60 -0.68
C VAL A 98 6.93 4.39 -1.32
N TRP A 99 5.68 4.08 -0.98
CA TRP A 99 4.50 4.78 -1.49
C TRP A 99 4.46 6.25 -1.04
N ALA A 100 4.76 6.53 0.23
CA ALA A 100 4.87 7.90 0.73
C ALA A 100 5.95 8.68 -0.03
N THR A 101 7.10 8.05 -0.27
CA THR A 101 8.20 8.64 -1.05
C THR A 101 7.75 8.92 -2.49
N PHE A 102 7.14 7.97 -3.19
CA PHE A 102 6.64 8.19 -4.55
C PHE A 102 5.65 9.36 -4.64
N SER A 103 4.70 9.43 -3.70
CA SER A 103 3.74 10.51 -3.60
C SER A 103 4.41 11.88 -3.38
N ALA A 104 5.35 11.95 -2.46
CA ALA A 104 6.09 13.19 -2.17
C ALA A 104 6.95 13.64 -3.36
N PHE A 105 7.68 12.73 -4.00
CA PHE A 105 8.50 13.03 -5.18
C PHE A 105 7.68 13.55 -6.35
N ARG A 106 6.49 12.97 -6.56
CA ARG A 106 5.56 13.46 -7.56
C ARG A 106 5.15 14.90 -7.28
N VAL A 107 4.74 15.21 -6.06
CA VAL A 107 4.39 16.59 -5.66
C VAL A 107 5.60 17.52 -5.79
N TYR A 108 6.81 17.06 -5.43
CA TYR A 108 8.04 17.85 -5.55
C TYR A 108 8.33 18.27 -7.00
N SER A 109 8.15 17.34 -7.94
CA SER A 109 8.33 17.61 -9.38
C SER A 109 7.31 18.63 -9.92
N ILE A 110 6.07 18.59 -9.45
CA ILE A 110 4.97 19.45 -9.90
C ILE A 110 5.06 20.83 -9.24
N ASN A 111 5.49 20.90 -7.98
CA ASN A 111 5.52 22.11 -7.18
C ASN A 111 6.77 22.99 -7.43
N GLY A 112 7.45 22.80 -8.56
CA GLY A 112 8.59 23.64 -8.95
C GLY A 112 9.74 23.62 -7.93
N ARG A 113 9.97 22.48 -7.26
CA ARG A 113 10.99 22.28 -6.22
C ARG A 113 10.77 22.98 -4.88
N ASN A 114 9.58 23.53 -4.61
CA ASN A 114 9.24 23.96 -3.25
C ASN A 114 8.94 22.74 -2.36
N MET A 115 9.74 22.57 -1.31
CA MET A 115 9.76 21.39 -0.44
C MET A 115 8.62 21.33 0.59
N LEU A 116 7.95 22.44 0.88
CA LEU A 116 6.95 22.47 1.96
C LEU A 116 5.80 21.47 1.72
N LEU A 117 5.17 21.53 0.55
CA LEU A 117 4.03 20.66 0.22
C LEU A 117 4.42 19.17 0.08
N PRO A 118 5.53 18.82 -0.62
CA PRO A 118 6.03 17.44 -0.64
C PRO A 118 6.29 16.87 0.75
N VAL A 119 6.86 17.65 1.67
CA VAL A 119 7.13 17.21 3.03
C VAL A 119 5.82 16.97 3.80
N MET A 120 4.82 17.82 3.64
CA MET A 120 3.49 17.59 4.23
C MET A 120 2.87 16.28 3.73
N VAL A 121 2.90 16.05 2.42
CA VAL A 121 2.42 14.79 1.80
C VAL A 121 3.20 13.58 2.30
N PHE A 122 4.52 13.70 2.44
CA PHE A 122 5.37 12.63 2.95
C PHE A 122 5.02 12.27 4.41
N ILE A 123 4.88 13.28 5.28
CA ILE A 123 4.54 13.07 6.69
C ILE A 123 3.15 12.43 6.83
N LEU A 124 2.16 12.91 6.08
CA LEU A 124 0.82 12.30 6.07
C LEU A 124 0.86 10.86 5.54
N GLY A 125 1.62 10.60 4.47
CA GLY A 125 1.81 9.26 3.91
C GLY A 125 2.60 8.29 4.80
N LEU A 126 3.35 8.78 5.79
CA LEU A 126 4.07 7.94 6.76
C LEU A 126 3.24 7.55 7.99
N VAL A 127 2.05 8.12 8.17
CA VAL A 127 1.17 7.74 9.29
C VAL A 127 0.80 6.25 9.27
N PRO A 128 0.46 5.61 8.12
CA PRO A 128 0.29 4.16 8.05
C PRO A 128 1.51 3.36 8.51
N PHE A 129 2.73 3.83 8.22
CA PHE A 129 3.94 3.17 8.71
C PHE A 129 4.00 3.20 10.24
N GLY A 130 3.79 4.36 10.85
CA GLY A 130 3.86 4.50 12.31
C GLY A 130 2.79 3.71 13.05
N THR A 131 1.56 3.72 12.52
CA THR A 131 0.43 2.98 13.09
C THR A 131 0.58 1.46 12.94
N ASN A 132 0.99 0.96 11.78
CA ASN A 132 1.27 -0.48 11.60
C ASN A 132 2.46 -0.95 12.42
N LEU A 133 3.49 -0.12 12.58
CA LEU A 133 4.61 -0.42 13.46
C LEU A 133 4.16 -0.53 14.93
N TYR A 134 3.27 0.37 15.38
CA TYR A 134 2.68 0.30 16.72
C TYR A 134 1.87 -0.98 16.93
N LEU A 135 1.00 -1.34 15.99
CA LEU A 135 0.22 -2.58 16.04
C LEU A 135 1.15 -3.79 16.12
N THR A 136 2.18 -3.85 15.26
CA THR A 136 3.17 -4.94 15.26
C THR A 136 3.91 -5.05 16.59
N ALA A 137 4.30 -3.93 17.19
CA ALA A 137 4.98 -3.93 18.48
C ALA A 137 4.08 -4.54 19.58
N MET A 138 2.77 -4.24 19.56
CA MET A 138 1.81 -4.81 20.50
C MET A 138 1.59 -6.31 20.30
N GLN A 139 1.70 -6.78 19.06
CA GLN A 139 1.60 -8.21 18.71
C GLN A 139 2.82 -9.02 19.19
N ILE A 140 4.04 -8.47 19.14
CA ILE A 140 5.26 -9.17 19.58
C ILE A 140 5.27 -9.36 21.10
N LEU A 141 4.69 -8.44 21.87
CA LEU A 141 4.68 -8.51 23.33
C LEU A 141 3.80 -9.65 23.88
N THR A 142 2.96 -10.26 23.04
CA THR A 142 1.90 -11.20 23.43
C THR A 142 2.03 -12.58 22.78
N THR A 143 3.00 -12.79 21.90
CA THR A 143 3.18 -14.09 21.24
C THR A 143 3.43 -15.19 22.27
N SER A 144 2.59 -16.22 22.28
CA SER A 144 2.80 -17.46 23.04
C SER A 144 3.06 -18.61 22.06
N ALA A 145 4.17 -19.33 22.27
CA ALA A 145 4.49 -20.53 21.50
C ALA A 145 3.95 -21.74 22.26
N VAL A 146 2.70 -22.12 21.99
CA VAL A 146 2.10 -23.34 22.53
C VAL A 146 2.26 -24.44 21.49
N GLU A 147 2.93 -25.54 21.86
CA GLU A 147 3.04 -26.77 21.06
C GLU A 147 3.50 -26.59 19.59
N GLY A 148 4.43 -25.66 19.34
CA GLY A 148 4.99 -25.45 17.99
C GLY A 148 4.05 -24.72 17.02
N ILE A 149 2.90 -24.24 17.51
CA ILE A 149 1.96 -23.38 16.79
C ILE A 149 2.25 -21.92 17.19
N CYS A 150 2.39 -21.06 16.19
CA CYS A 150 2.56 -19.62 16.38
C CYS A 150 1.17 -18.96 16.43
N MET A 151 0.75 -18.52 17.61
CA MET A 151 -0.46 -17.71 17.73
C MET A 151 -0.07 -16.25 17.95
N MET A 152 -0.52 -15.40 17.04
CA MET A 152 -0.37 -13.96 17.16
C MET A 152 -1.61 -13.40 17.82
N GLU A 153 -1.48 -12.97 19.07
CA GLU A 153 -2.57 -12.36 19.83
C GLU A 153 -2.36 -10.85 19.86
N TRP A 154 -3.42 -10.06 19.73
CA TRP A 154 -3.34 -8.61 19.79
C TRP A 154 -3.77 -8.14 21.18
N ASN A 155 -2.91 -7.40 21.87
CA ASN A 155 -3.27 -6.76 23.12
C ASN A 155 -3.51 -5.27 22.89
N LEU A 156 -4.61 -4.98 22.19
CA LEU A 156 -5.07 -3.62 21.94
C LEU A 156 -6.41 -3.41 22.64
N SER A 157 -6.54 -2.28 23.34
CA SER A 157 -7.84 -1.80 23.79
C SER A 157 -8.69 -1.44 22.55
N GLU A 158 -9.99 -1.71 22.57
CA GLU A 158 -10.92 -1.34 21.48
C GLU A 158 -10.78 0.15 21.11
N THR A 159 -10.64 1.00 22.13
CA THR A 159 -10.41 2.44 21.94
C THR A 159 -9.12 2.78 21.22
N ALA A 160 -8.05 2.01 21.43
CA ALA A 160 -6.77 2.22 20.76
C ALA A 160 -6.84 1.76 19.30
N ASP A 161 -7.59 0.69 19.00
CA ASP A 161 -7.78 0.20 17.64
C ASP A 161 -8.55 1.22 16.79
N ASP A 162 -9.64 1.75 17.34
CA ASP A 162 -10.44 2.81 16.72
C ASP A 162 -9.60 4.04 16.39
N ILE A 163 -8.81 4.52 17.37
CA ILE A 163 -7.95 5.70 17.19
C ILE A 163 -6.92 5.45 16.08
N VAL A 164 -6.28 4.27 16.08
CA VAL A 164 -5.30 3.90 15.06
C VAL A 164 -5.94 3.86 13.68
N ALA A 165 -7.08 3.17 13.53
CA ALA A 165 -7.79 3.04 12.26
C ALA A 165 -8.23 4.40 11.70
N VAL A 166 -8.83 5.25 12.53
CA VAL A 166 -9.28 6.59 12.13
C VAL A 166 -8.10 7.47 11.74
N THR A 167 -7.03 7.46 12.54
CA THR A 167 -5.84 8.29 12.29
C THR A 167 -5.17 7.92 10.97
N THR A 168 -4.99 6.62 10.72
CA THR A 168 -4.41 6.12 9.46
C THR A 168 -5.24 6.54 8.27
N ARG A 169 -6.55 6.29 8.28
CA ARG A 169 -7.42 6.57 7.13
C ARG A 169 -7.60 8.06 6.87
N ALA A 170 -7.78 8.86 7.92
CA ALA A 170 -7.90 10.30 7.80
C ALA A 170 -6.62 10.93 7.20
N SER A 171 -5.45 10.45 7.62
CA SER A 171 -4.16 10.95 7.10
C SER A 171 -3.99 10.67 5.59
N LEU A 172 -4.40 9.48 5.14
CA LEU A 172 -4.33 9.09 3.73
C LEU A 172 -5.32 9.89 2.87
N ILE A 173 -6.55 10.07 3.33
CA ILE A 173 -7.55 10.91 2.65
C ILE A 173 -7.04 12.35 2.51
N LEU A 174 -6.48 12.92 3.58
CA LEU A 174 -5.90 14.27 3.54
C LEU A 174 -4.71 14.34 2.58
N SER A 175 -3.85 13.33 2.56
CA SER A 175 -2.72 13.22 1.63
C SER A 175 -3.21 13.20 0.18
N ASP A 176 -4.18 12.35 -0.14
CA ASP A 176 -4.74 12.22 -1.49
C ASP A 176 -5.41 13.50 -1.97
N ILE A 177 -6.21 14.15 -1.12
CA ILE A 177 -6.82 15.45 -1.41
C ILE A 177 -5.75 16.50 -1.71
N LEU A 178 -4.69 16.55 -0.90
CA LEU A 178 -3.60 17.50 -1.08
C LEU A 178 -2.85 17.25 -2.40
N ILE A 179 -2.54 15.99 -2.72
CA ILE A 179 -1.88 15.61 -3.98
C ILE A 179 -2.76 15.99 -5.18
N LEU A 180 -4.05 15.67 -5.14
CA LEU A 180 -5.00 16.01 -6.19
C LEU A 180 -5.13 17.52 -6.36
N TYR A 181 -5.28 18.26 -5.27
CA TYR A 181 -5.35 19.72 -5.28
C TYR A 181 -4.11 20.34 -5.95
N ILE A 182 -2.91 19.93 -5.56
CA ILE A 182 -1.66 20.45 -6.13
C ILE A 182 -1.52 20.08 -7.60
N THR A 183 -1.77 18.81 -7.92
CA THR A 183 -1.68 18.28 -9.28
C THR A 183 -2.61 19.05 -10.21
N LEU A 184 -3.88 19.23 -9.82
CA LEU A 184 -4.88 19.93 -10.61
C LEU A 184 -4.58 21.43 -10.70
N SER A 185 -4.28 22.09 -9.58
CA SER A 185 -4.02 23.53 -9.55
C SER A 185 -2.87 23.93 -10.47
N LYS A 186 -1.77 23.17 -10.46
CA LYS A 186 -0.63 23.42 -11.34
C LYS A 186 -0.93 23.09 -12.80
N THR A 187 -1.71 22.04 -13.05
CA THR A 187 -2.16 21.70 -14.41
C THR A 187 -3.04 22.81 -15.00
N TYR A 188 -3.98 23.35 -14.23
CA TYR A 188 -4.84 24.45 -14.65
C TYR A 188 -4.06 25.76 -14.86
N SER A 189 -3.10 26.08 -13.97
CA SER A 189 -2.23 27.25 -14.13
C SER A 189 -1.40 27.19 -15.42
N LEU A 190 -0.86 26.01 -15.76
CA LEU A 190 -0.11 25.80 -17.01
C LEU A 190 -1.00 25.87 -18.27
N TYR A 191 -2.30 25.62 -18.14
CA TYR A 191 -3.25 25.77 -19.24
C TYR A 191 -3.56 27.25 -19.56
N GLY A 192 -3.52 28.12 -18.55
CA GLY A 192 -3.77 29.57 -18.68
C GLY A 192 -2.66 30.35 -19.38
N SER A 193 -1.39 29.91 -19.29
CA SER A 193 -0.24 30.54 -19.94
C SER A 193 0.19 29.78 -21.21
N ARG A 194 -0.53 29.98 -22.31
CA ARG A 194 -0.25 29.34 -23.61
C ARG A 194 0.83 30.12 -24.37
N GLY A 195 2.06 29.58 -24.40
CA GLY A 195 3.15 30.21 -25.15
C GLY A 195 4.36 29.33 -25.57
N SER A 196 4.48 28.05 -25.20
CA SER A 196 5.65 27.26 -25.67
C SER A 196 5.44 25.74 -25.76
N SER A 197 5.85 25.20 -26.91
CA SER A 197 6.06 23.79 -27.28
C SER A 197 4.88 22.81 -27.07
N GLN A 198 4.06 22.70 -28.12
CA GLN A 198 2.86 21.85 -28.21
C GLN A 198 3.10 20.35 -27.95
N VAL A 199 4.30 19.84 -28.25
CA VAL A 199 4.63 18.39 -28.15
C VAL A 199 5.03 17.98 -26.73
N LYS A 200 5.93 18.71 -26.05
CA LYS A 200 6.32 18.41 -24.66
C LYS A 200 5.17 18.61 -23.67
N SER A 201 4.26 19.55 -23.98
CA SER A 201 3.03 19.76 -23.22
C SER A 201 2.10 18.53 -23.26
N SER A 202 2.03 17.81 -24.38
CA SER A 202 1.11 16.68 -24.55
C SER A 202 1.49 15.46 -23.69
N LEU A 203 2.77 15.10 -23.63
CA LEU A 203 3.24 13.93 -22.87
C LEU A 203 3.17 14.18 -21.35
N VAL A 204 3.53 15.39 -20.90
CA VAL A 204 3.35 15.79 -19.49
C VAL A 204 1.88 15.83 -19.12
N LYS A 205 0.99 16.30 -20.01
CA LYS A 205 -0.47 16.27 -19.78
C LYS A 205 -1.00 14.85 -19.64
N LEU A 206 -0.59 13.94 -20.51
CA LEU A 206 -0.96 12.52 -20.43
C LEU A 206 -0.50 11.91 -19.10
N LEU A 207 0.77 12.11 -18.75
CA LEU A 207 1.35 11.56 -17.52
C LEU A 207 0.71 12.13 -16.25
N VAL A 208 0.37 13.43 -16.25
CA VAL A 208 -0.33 14.07 -15.13
C VAL A 208 -1.80 13.63 -15.04
N ARG A 209 -2.49 13.47 -16.18
CA ARG A 209 -3.86 12.97 -16.25
C ARG A 209 -3.94 11.54 -15.72
N ASP A 210 -3.11 10.64 -16.24
CA ASP A 210 -3.11 9.23 -15.86
C ASP A 210 -2.71 9.07 -14.40
N GLY A 211 -1.76 9.88 -13.94
CA GLY A 211 -1.44 9.97 -12.52
C GLY A 211 -2.58 10.49 -11.64
N ALA A 212 -3.41 11.43 -12.11
CA ALA A 212 -4.52 11.98 -11.30
C ALA A 212 -5.62 10.93 -11.08
N PHE A 213 -5.91 10.11 -12.10
CA PHE A 213 -6.87 9.01 -11.98
C PHE A 213 -6.49 8.01 -10.89
N TYR A 214 -5.19 7.71 -10.74
CA TYR A 214 -4.69 6.86 -9.65
C TYR A 214 -5.09 7.41 -8.26
N PHE A 215 -4.81 8.69 -8.00
CA PHE A 215 -5.14 9.30 -6.69
C PHE A 215 -6.64 9.52 -6.48
N VAL A 216 -7.41 9.75 -7.54
CA VAL A 216 -8.89 9.75 -7.44
C VAL A 216 -9.39 8.38 -7.03
N SER A 217 -8.85 7.32 -7.62
CA SER A 217 -9.23 5.94 -7.30
C SER A 217 -8.87 5.60 -5.85
N LEU A 218 -7.66 5.94 -5.40
CA LEU A 218 -7.25 5.77 -4.00
C LEU A 218 -8.14 6.55 -3.03
N LEU A 219 -8.45 7.81 -3.33
CA LEU A 219 -9.33 8.62 -2.50
C LEU A 219 -10.73 7.99 -2.36
N ILE A 220 -11.28 7.46 -3.45
CA ILE A 220 -12.56 6.74 -3.41
C ILE A 220 -12.44 5.49 -2.54
N LEU A 221 -11.38 4.69 -2.72
CA LEU A 221 -11.15 3.48 -1.92
C LEU A 221 -11.04 3.80 -0.42
N HIS A 222 -10.23 4.78 -0.03
CA HIS A 222 -10.10 5.19 1.36
C HIS A 222 -11.42 5.71 1.96
N CYS A 223 -12.20 6.47 1.20
CA CYS A 223 -13.53 6.93 1.62
C CYS A 223 -14.50 5.76 1.80
N VAL A 224 -14.54 4.82 0.85
CA VAL A 224 -15.38 3.62 0.93
C VAL A 224 -15.00 2.80 2.16
N GLN A 225 -13.71 2.52 2.35
CA GLN A 225 -13.21 1.79 3.51
C GLN A 225 -13.59 2.46 4.84
N MET A 226 -13.51 3.79 4.92
CA MET A 226 -13.96 4.55 6.08
C MET A 226 -15.47 4.39 6.32
N THR A 227 -16.30 4.50 5.27
CA THR A 227 -17.76 4.36 5.41
C THR A 227 -18.19 2.95 5.80
N LEU A 228 -17.54 1.92 5.26
CA LEU A 228 -17.84 0.52 5.58
C LEU A 228 -17.50 0.20 7.03
N TRP A 229 -16.39 0.73 7.53
CA TRP A 229 -15.99 0.56 8.92
C TRP A 229 -16.95 1.24 9.90
N ILE A 230 -17.39 2.48 9.62
CA ILE A 230 -18.38 3.19 10.44
C ILE A 230 -19.70 2.39 10.52
N LYS A 231 -20.06 1.67 9.46
CA LYS A 231 -21.30 0.88 9.40
C LYS A 231 -21.20 -0.50 10.07
N ASN A 232 -20.02 -0.92 10.55
CA ASN A 232 -19.77 -2.25 11.10
C ASN A 232 -20.12 -3.42 10.15
N GLU A 233 -20.18 -3.17 8.84
CA GLU A 233 -20.52 -4.20 7.84
C GLU A 233 -19.31 -5.09 7.47
N PHE A 234 -18.09 -4.70 7.85
CA PHE A 234 -16.84 -5.42 7.55
C PHE A 234 -15.87 -5.40 8.74
N GLN A 235 -16.15 -6.16 9.81
CA GLN A 235 -15.18 -6.31 10.91
C GLN A 235 -14.10 -7.37 10.64
N THR A 236 -14.30 -8.29 9.69
CA THR A 236 -13.41 -9.46 9.45
C THR A 236 -12.23 -9.21 8.51
N PHE A 237 -12.24 -8.15 7.69
CA PHE A 237 -11.09 -7.77 6.82
C PHE A 237 -10.16 -6.72 7.47
N SER A 238 -10.31 -6.46 8.76
CA SER A 238 -9.55 -5.47 9.54
C SER A 238 -8.09 -5.86 9.83
N LEU A 239 -7.66 -7.08 9.49
CA LEU A 239 -6.33 -7.59 9.84
C LEU A 239 -5.17 -6.87 9.13
N PHE A 240 -5.44 -6.06 8.11
CA PHE A 240 -4.45 -5.14 7.56
C PHE A 240 -5.07 -3.77 7.28
N THR A 241 -4.51 -2.74 7.93
CA THR A 241 -4.64 -1.35 7.49
C THR A 241 -3.76 -1.11 6.24
N THR A 242 -3.85 -2.00 5.26
CA THR A 242 -3.28 -1.78 3.93
C THR A 242 -4.29 -0.99 3.10
N PRO A 243 -3.82 -0.07 2.24
CA PRO A 243 -4.67 0.70 1.33
C PRO A 243 -5.39 -0.19 0.32
#